data_AF-A0A6P4E6Y9-F1
#
_entry.id   AF-A0A6P4E6Y9-F1
#
_cell.length_a   1.000
_cell.length_b   1.000
_cell.length_c   1.000
_cell.angle_alpha   90.00
_cell.angle_beta   90.00
_cell.angle_gamma   90.00
#
_symmetry.space_group_name_H-M   'P 1'
#
loop_
_entity.id
_entity.type
_entity.pdbx_description
1 polymer ?
#
loop_
_entity_poly.entity_id
_entity_poly.type
_entity_poly.pdbx_seq_one_letter_code
_entity_poly.pdbx_strand_id
1 'polypeptide(L)'
;MNPTNLGRQNGALVLEVLKVLGRPATSYEVAERVSDVYRLPLLPIRPVVTDVLEGGLRQGFFSCSNGRYSVVQSVVDQLGRDIDQYAVEILAGCSSTGAPPQMSPLMLKLQQLDGSPPMVFANGYRRTTSGEQRERMPSGDVPLDARLLMLPVSTLL
;
A
#
# COMPACT_ATOMS: atom_id res chain seq x y z
N MET A 1 -17.85 2.84 -12.99
CA MET A 1 -17.02 3.41 -11.91
C MET A 1 -15.56 3.30 -12.32
N ASN A 2 -14.80 4.40 -12.26
CA ASN A 2 -13.37 4.40 -12.61
C ASN A 2 -12.53 3.83 -11.44
N PRO A 3 -11.59 2.90 -11.69
CA PRO A 3 -10.73 2.30 -10.65
C PRO A 3 -9.78 3.33 -9.99
N THR A 4 -9.67 4.53 -10.54
CA THR A 4 -8.81 5.63 -10.06
C THR A 4 -9.25 6.28 -8.75
N ASN A 5 -10.49 6.06 -8.29
CA ASN A 5 -10.97 6.63 -7.01
C ASN A 5 -10.49 5.87 -5.78
N LEU A 6 -10.06 4.61 -5.92
CA LEU A 6 -9.45 3.85 -4.83
C LEU A 6 -8.18 4.56 -4.34
N GLY A 7 -7.35 5.06 -5.27
CA GLY A 7 -6.08 5.72 -4.96
C GLY A 7 -6.15 7.04 -4.17
N ARG A 8 -7.34 7.54 -3.82
CA ARG A 8 -7.51 8.75 -2.99
C ARG A 8 -8.23 8.52 -1.66
N GLN A 9 -8.69 7.29 -1.39
CA GLN A 9 -9.48 6.95 -0.21
C GLN A 9 -9.15 5.56 0.34
N ASN A 10 -7.94 5.05 0.05
CA ASN A 10 -7.49 3.71 0.42
C ASN A 10 -7.54 3.48 1.94
N GLY A 11 -7.13 4.46 2.74
CA GLY A 11 -7.18 4.41 4.19
C GLY A 11 -8.61 4.37 4.73
N ALA A 12 -9.47 5.26 4.21
CA ALA A 12 -10.89 5.30 4.57
C ALA A 12 -11.60 3.98 4.22
N LEU A 13 -11.25 3.41 3.07
CA LEU A 13 -11.76 2.12 2.61
C LEU A 13 -11.43 0.98 3.59
N VAL A 14 -10.15 0.83 3.93
CA VAL A 14 -9.69 -0.24 4.80
C VAL A 14 -10.23 -0.09 6.22
N LEU A 15 -10.38 1.15 6.70
CA LEU A 15 -11.08 1.47 7.94
C LEU A 15 -12.52 0.94 7.92
N GLU A 16 -13.28 1.24 6.87
CA GLU A 16 -14.67 0.81 6.76
C GLU A 16 -14.79 -0.72 6.66
N VAL A 17 -13.91 -1.36 5.89
CA VAL A 17 -13.88 -2.83 5.78
C VAL A 17 -13.62 -3.49 7.14
N LEU A 18 -12.63 -3.03 7.90
CA LEU A 18 -12.36 -3.57 9.23
C LEU A 18 -13.50 -3.32 10.22
N LYS A 19 -14.17 -2.16 10.14
CA LYS A 19 -15.38 -1.88 10.94
C LYS A 19 -16.51 -2.86 10.61
N VAL A 20 -16.78 -3.07 9.32
CA VAL A 20 -17.83 -4.00 8.86
C VAL A 20 -17.52 -5.45 9.27
N LEU A 21 -16.25 -5.85 9.26
CA LEU A 21 -15.84 -7.18 9.72
C LEU A 21 -16.09 -7.36 11.23
N GLY A 22 -16.06 -6.29 12.04
CA GLY A 22 -16.40 -6.30 13.46
C GLY A 22 -15.49 -7.18 14.33
N ARG A 23 -14.38 -7.69 13.78
CA ARG A 23 -13.42 -8.57 14.44
C ARG A 23 -12.00 -8.33 13.90
N PRO A 24 -10.96 -8.68 14.66
CA PRO A 24 -9.59 -8.67 14.14
C PRO A 24 -9.50 -9.53 12.87
N ALA A 25 -8.87 -9.02 11.81
CA ALA A 25 -8.78 -9.66 10.50
C ALA A 25 -7.36 -9.65 9.93
N THR A 26 -6.98 -10.71 9.22
CA THR A 26 -5.71 -10.75 8.48
C THR A 26 -5.73 -9.80 7.29
N SER A 27 -4.56 -9.40 6.79
CA SER A 27 -4.48 -8.61 5.56
C SER A 27 -5.13 -9.30 4.36
N TYR A 28 -5.11 -10.64 4.32
CA TYR A 28 -5.81 -11.42 3.30
C TYR A 28 -7.33 -11.30 3.41
N GLU A 29 -7.91 -11.50 4.60
CA GLU A 29 -9.36 -11.35 4.83
C GLU A 29 -9.84 -9.94 4.46
N VAL A 30 -9.05 -8.91 4.78
CA VAL A 30 -9.37 -7.52 4.39
C VAL A 30 -9.28 -7.35 2.87
N ALA A 31 -8.23 -7.87 2.23
CA ALA A 31 -8.05 -7.77 0.78
C ALA A 31 -9.12 -8.53 0.00
N GLU A 32 -9.54 -9.70 0.49
CA GLU A 32 -10.66 -10.47 -0.05
C GLU A 32 -11.95 -9.67 0.04
N ARG A 33 -12.23 -9.06 1.21
CA ARG A 33 -13.43 -8.24 1.36
C ARG A 33 -13.42 -7.00 0.46
N VAL A 34 -12.28 -6.33 0.30
CA VAL A 34 -12.12 -5.21 -0.66
C VAL A 34 -12.35 -5.70 -2.09
N SER A 35 -11.73 -6.82 -2.47
CA SER A 35 -11.88 -7.47 -3.78
C SER A 35 -13.36 -7.74 -4.09
N ASP A 36 -14.11 -8.29 -3.13
CA ASP A 36 -15.53 -8.61 -3.28
C ASP A 36 -16.41 -7.37 -3.43
N VAL A 37 -16.23 -6.37 -2.57
CA VAL A 37 -17.05 -5.15 -2.55
C VAL A 37 -16.85 -4.34 -3.83
N TYR A 38 -15.61 -4.24 -4.33
CA TYR A 38 -15.28 -3.42 -5.49
C TYR A 38 -15.16 -4.20 -6.79
N ARG A 39 -15.36 -5.53 -6.75
CA ARG A 39 -15.21 -6.44 -7.89
C ARG A 39 -13.85 -6.27 -8.57
N LEU A 40 -12.79 -6.24 -7.76
CA LEU A 40 -11.40 -6.12 -8.22
C LEU A 40 -10.72 -7.49 -8.22
N PRO A 41 -9.65 -7.70 -8.99
CA PRO A 41 -8.83 -8.90 -8.84
C PRO A 41 -8.10 -8.88 -7.48
N LEU A 42 -8.10 -10.02 -6.78
CA LEU A 42 -7.49 -10.14 -5.44
C LEU A 42 -5.96 -9.99 -5.46
N LEU A 43 -5.29 -10.58 -6.45
CA LEU A 43 -3.82 -10.61 -6.49
C LEU A 43 -3.19 -9.19 -6.55
N PRO A 44 -3.67 -8.28 -7.41
CA PRO A 44 -3.16 -6.91 -7.48
C PRO A 44 -3.54 -6.03 -6.28
N ILE A 45 -4.69 -6.25 -5.65
CA ILE A 45 -5.16 -5.37 -4.55
C ILE A 45 -4.52 -5.72 -3.20
N ARG A 46 -4.14 -6.99 -3.01
CA ARG A 46 -3.54 -7.48 -1.76
C ARG A 46 -2.30 -6.70 -1.29
N PRO A 47 -1.28 -6.39 -2.12
CA PRO A 47 -0.16 -5.58 -1.68
C PRO A 47 -0.60 -4.17 -1.25
N VAL A 48 -1.52 -3.54 -1.99
CA VAL A 48 -2.06 -2.20 -1.66
C VAL A 48 -2.75 -2.21 -0.29
N VAL A 49 -3.60 -3.21 -0.04
CA VAL A 49 -4.28 -3.35 1.26
C VAL A 49 -3.28 -3.57 2.39
N THR A 50 -2.22 -4.35 2.13
CA THR A 50 -1.16 -4.60 3.13
C THR A 50 -0.43 -3.29 3.47
N ASP A 51 -0.05 -2.50 2.46
CA ASP A 51 0.63 -1.22 2.65
C ASP A 51 -0.24 -0.23 3.44
N VAL A 52 -1.55 -0.21 3.18
CA VAL A 52 -2.50 0.63 3.93
C VAL A 52 -2.64 0.17 5.38
N LEU A 53 -2.69 -1.14 5.63
CA LEU A 53 -2.76 -1.68 6.99
C LEU A 53 -1.48 -1.37 7.78
N GLU A 54 -0.32 -1.47 7.16
CA GLU A 54 0.96 -1.10 7.79
C GLU A 54 1.09 0.42 7.99
N GLY A 55 0.65 1.22 7.01
CA GLY A 55 0.56 2.67 7.11
C GLY A 55 -0.35 3.11 8.26
N GLY A 56 -1.55 2.54 8.34
CA GLY A 56 -2.53 2.87 9.38
C GLY A 56 -2.11 2.39 10.77
N LEU A 57 -1.35 1.30 10.87
CA LEU A 57 -0.70 0.88 12.11
C LEU A 57 0.29 1.95 12.59
N ARG A 58 1.16 2.46 11.72
CA ARG A 58 2.13 3.54 12.06
C ARG A 58 1.43 4.84 12.45
N GLN A 59 0.30 5.14 11.82
CA GLN A 59 -0.47 6.37 12.10
C GLN A 59 -1.37 6.26 13.35
N GLY A 60 -1.57 5.04 13.86
CA GLY A 60 -2.36 4.74 15.06
C GLY A 60 -3.84 4.44 14.79
N PHE A 61 -4.26 4.30 13.52
CA PHE A 61 -5.63 3.91 13.16
C PHE A 61 -5.91 2.43 13.40
N PHE A 62 -4.87 1.59 13.29
CA PHE A 62 -4.97 0.15 13.46
C PHE A 62 -4.08 -0.34 14.59
N SER A 63 -4.48 -1.44 15.22
CA SER A 63 -3.62 -2.28 16.04
C SER A 63 -3.42 -3.61 15.33
N CYS A 64 -2.27 -4.25 15.53
CA CYS A 64 -1.99 -5.58 15.00
C CYS A 64 -1.54 -6.51 16.13
N SER A 65 -2.23 -7.64 16.25
CA SER A 65 -1.89 -8.70 17.21
C SER A 65 -2.00 -10.05 16.51
N ASN A 66 -0.96 -10.88 16.62
CA ASN A 66 -0.89 -12.19 15.94
C ASN A 66 -1.18 -12.12 14.44
N GLY A 67 -0.71 -11.06 13.76
CA GLY A 67 -0.95 -10.84 12.32
C GLY A 67 -2.39 -10.47 11.95
N ARG A 68 -3.24 -10.15 12.94
CA ARG A 68 -4.61 -9.70 12.74
C ARG A 68 -4.73 -8.22 13.09
N TYR A 69 -5.27 -7.45 12.16
CA TYR A 69 -5.51 -6.03 12.28
C TYR A 69 -6.89 -5.76 12.87
N SER A 70 -6.96 -4.75 13.73
CA SER A 70 -8.22 -4.23 14.28
C SER A 70 -8.19 -2.72 14.24
N VAL A 71 -9.37 -2.10 14.21
CA VAL A 71 -9.49 -0.65 14.35
C VAL A 71 -9.22 -0.23 15.79
N VAL A 72 -8.49 0.86 15.99
CA VAL A 72 -8.40 1.52 17.30
C VAL A 72 -9.64 2.39 17.47
N GLN A 73 -10.66 1.84 18.14
CA GLN A 73 -12.01 2.43 18.18
C GLN A 73 -12.02 3.89 18.66
N SER A 74 -11.29 4.20 19.73
CA SER A 74 -11.20 5.57 20.26
C SER A 74 -10.66 6.60 19.26
N VAL A 75 -9.72 6.18 18.39
CA VAL A 75 -9.15 7.04 17.35
C VAL A 75 -10.17 7.28 16.24
N VAL A 76 -10.93 6.25 15.86
CA VAL A 76 -11.97 6.37 14.83
C VAL A 76 -13.17 7.17 15.31
N ASP A 77 -13.58 7.01 16.57
CA ASP A 77 -14.63 7.82 17.17
C ASP A 77 -14.24 9.29 17.22
N GLN A 78 -12.97 9.59 17.56
CA GLN A 78 -12.45 10.95 17.54
C GLN A 78 -12.40 11.51 16.11
N LEU A 79 -11.92 10.73 15.15
CA LEU A 79 -11.90 11.13 13.74
C LEU A 79 -13.32 11.45 13.22
N GLY A 80 -14.33 10.67 13.60
CA GLY A 80 -15.72 10.95 13.26
C GLY A 80 -16.19 12.31 13.79
N ARG A 81 -15.93 12.58 15.08
CA ARG A 81 -16.23 13.89 15.69
C ARG A 81 -15.49 15.05 15.01
N ASP A 82 -14.22 14.85 14.66
CA ASP A 82 -13.43 15.87 13.97
C ASP A 82 -14.02 16.21 12.60
N ILE A 83 -14.48 15.20 11.85
CA ILE A 83 -15.14 15.38 10.55
C ILE A 83 -16.49 16.08 10.71
N ASP A 84 -17.30 15.69 11.69
CA ASP A 84 -18.59 16.32 11.96
C ASP A 84 -18.40 17.80 12.31
N GLN A 85 -17.43 18.12 13.18
CA GLN A 85 -17.09 19.49 13.55
C GLN A 85 -16.63 20.30 12.32
N TYR A 86 -15.73 19.72 11.52
CA TYR A 86 -15.27 20.34 10.28
C TYR A 86 -16.42 20.63 9.30
N ALA A 87 -17.38 19.70 9.17
CA ALA A 87 -18.55 19.87 8.32
C ALA A 87 -19.48 20.98 8.84
N VAL A 88 -19.70 21.05 10.16
CA VAL A 88 -20.47 22.13 10.79
C VAL A 88 -19.84 23.49 10.49
N GLU A 89 -18.51 23.62 10.57
CA GLU A 89 -17.82 24.88 10.27
C GLU A 89 -17.92 25.30 8.80
N ILE A 90 -17.88 24.33 7.87
CA ILE A 90 -18.12 24.59 6.44
C ILE A 90 -19.56 25.11 6.25
N LEU A 91 -20.55 24.42 6.83
CA LEU A 91 -21.97 24.75 6.67
C LEU A 91 -22.35 26.06 7.35
N ALA A 92 -21.65 26.41 8.44
CA ALA A 92 -21.82 27.70 9.13
C ALA A 92 -21.25 28.90 8.33
N GLY A 93 -20.61 28.66 7.18
CA GLY A 93 -20.24 29.71 6.23
C GLY A 93 -18.94 30.44 6.55
N CYS A 94 -17.98 29.77 7.21
CA CYS A 94 -16.74 30.33 7.76
C CYS A 94 -17.00 31.47 8.76
N SER A 95 -16.52 31.28 9.99
CA SER A 95 -16.50 32.32 11.04
C SER A 95 -16.01 33.66 10.48
N SER A 96 -16.46 34.76 11.08
CA SER A 96 -16.33 36.19 10.73
C SER A 96 -14.97 36.73 10.24
N THR A 97 -13.95 35.88 10.12
CA THR A 97 -12.58 36.13 9.64
C THR A 97 -12.30 35.60 8.23
N GLY A 98 -13.24 34.89 7.58
CA GLY A 98 -13.14 34.49 6.17
C GLY A 98 -12.11 33.39 5.84
N ALA A 99 -11.49 32.79 6.86
CA ALA A 99 -10.56 31.67 6.69
C ALA A 99 -11.33 30.34 6.54
N PRO A 100 -10.90 29.43 5.66
CA PRO A 100 -11.48 28.10 5.57
C PRO A 100 -11.23 27.30 6.86
N PRO A 101 -12.16 26.41 7.26
CA PRO A 101 -11.94 25.54 8.40
C PRO A 101 -10.71 24.67 8.20
N GLN A 102 -10.02 24.34 9.30
CA GLN A 102 -8.78 23.57 9.28
C GLN A 102 -9.06 22.09 9.55
N MET A 103 -8.40 21.21 8.80
CA MET A 103 -8.48 19.77 9.04
C MET A 103 -7.80 19.40 10.37
N SER A 104 -8.39 18.46 11.11
CA SER A 104 -7.78 17.96 12.33
C SER A 104 -6.50 17.14 12.02
N PRO A 105 -5.62 16.93 13.01
CA PRO A 105 -4.46 16.06 12.86
C PRO A 105 -4.82 14.64 12.42
N LEU A 106 -5.95 14.08 12.87
CA LEU A 106 -6.39 12.75 12.45
C LEU A 106 -6.87 12.75 10.99
N MET A 107 -7.58 13.80 10.56
CA MET A 107 -7.98 13.96 9.16
C MET A 107 -6.75 14.05 8.24
N LEU A 108 -5.72 14.79 8.66
CA LEU A 108 -4.46 14.88 7.91
C LEU A 108 -3.71 13.53 7.85
N LYS A 109 -3.68 12.77 8.94
CA LYS A 109 -3.10 11.42 8.95
C LYS A 109 -3.86 10.46 8.04
N LEU A 110 -5.20 10.56 8.02
CA LEU A 110 -6.03 9.78 7.09
C LEU A 110 -5.72 10.16 5.64
N GLN A 111 -5.61 11.46 5.35
CA GLN A 111 -5.22 11.94 4.02
C GLN A 111 -3.83 11.44 3.60
N GLN A 112 -2.87 11.38 4.52
CA GLN A 112 -1.54 10.79 4.24
C GLN A 112 -1.63 9.29 3.94
N LEU A 113 -2.50 8.58 4.65
CA LEU A 113 -2.77 7.16 4.41
C LEU A 113 -3.42 6.94 3.03
N ASP A 114 -4.30 7.85 2.64
CA ASP A 114 -4.95 7.87 1.33
C ASP A 114 -4.00 8.26 0.19
N GLY A 115 -3.01 9.13 0.46
CA GLY A 115 -2.02 9.62 -0.51
C GLY A 115 -0.77 8.75 -0.65
N SER A 116 -0.64 7.68 0.13
CA SER A 116 0.47 6.73 0.00
C SER A 116 0.31 5.97 -1.33
N PRO A 117 1.22 6.15 -2.31
CA PRO A 117 1.06 5.56 -3.63
C PRO A 117 1.17 4.03 -3.53
N PRO A 118 0.58 3.27 -4.48
CA PRO A 118 0.97 1.88 -4.63
C PRO A 118 2.45 1.89 -4.98
N MET A 119 3.29 1.20 -4.20
CA MET A 119 4.64 0.93 -4.65
C MET A 119 4.54 0.16 -5.96
N VAL A 120 4.79 0.88 -7.06
CA VAL A 120 4.88 0.33 -8.40
C VAL A 120 5.91 -0.78 -8.33
N PHE A 121 5.52 -1.99 -8.73
CA PHE A 121 6.42 -3.13 -8.90
C PHE A 121 7.67 -2.69 -9.66
N ALA A 122 8.78 -2.52 -8.95
CA ALA A 122 10.12 -2.49 -9.49
C ALA A 122 10.93 -3.52 -8.70
N ASN A 123 11.00 -4.73 -9.27
CA ASN A 123 11.99 -5.77 -9.06
C ASN A 123 12.67 -5.87 -7.68
N GLY A 124 12.37 -6.97 -6.97
CA GLY A 124 13.37 -7.57 -6.08
C GLY A 124 12.87 -7.91 -4.68
N TYR A 125 11.89 -8.81 -4.56
CA TYR A 125 11.88 -9.69 -3.38
C TYR A 125 13.06 -10.68 -3.48
N ARG A 126 14.29 -10.17 -3.37
CA ARG A 126 15.44 -10.96 -2.96
C ARG A 126 15.68 -10.61 -1.50
N ARG A 127 14.98 -11.34 -0.64
CA ARG A 127 15.23 -11.41 0.79
C ARG A 127 16.65 -11.96 0.99
N THR A 128 17.66 -11.09 1.03
CA THR A 128 19.01 -11.49 1.44
C THR A 128 19.03 -11.58 2.96
N THR A 129 18.73 -12.77 3.46
CA THR A 129 19.16 -13.18 4.79
C THR A 129 20.69 -13.25 4.80
N SER A 130 21.26 -12.69 5.86
CA SER A 130 22.69 -12.70 6.22
C SER A 130 23.38 -14.04 6.00
N GLY A 131 24.63 -13.99 5.50
CA GLY A 131 25.60 -15.07 5.59
C GLY A 131 26.17 -15.56 4.26
N GLU A 132 27.43 -15.20 4.01
CA GLU A 132 28.38 -15.87 3.12
C GLU A 132 28.12 -15.80 1.59
N GLN A 133 28.98 -15.11 0.85
CA GLN A 133 30.01 -15.77 0.03
C GLN A 133 30.84 -14.72 -0.76
N ARG A 134 32.04 -14.49 -0.25
CA ARG A 134 33.26 -13.94 -0.88
C ARG A 134 33.21 -13.77 -2.41
N GLU A 135 33.21 -12.51 -2.87
CA GLU A 135 33.41 -12.15 -4.28
C GLU A 135 34.84 -12.53 -4.72
N ARG A 136 34.95 -13.52 -5.61
CA ARG A 136 36.18 -13.85 -6.34
C ARG A 136 36.06 -13.19 -7.72
N MET A 137 36.84 -12.14 -7.97
CA MET A 137 37.06 -11.62 -9.31
C MET A 137 37.87 -12.63 -10.13
N PRO A 138 37.55 -12.89 -11.41
CA PRO A 138 38.51 -13.43 -12.36
C PRO A 138 39.13 -12.28 -13.15
N SER A 139 40.41 -12.01 -12.86
CA SER A 139 41.34 -11.36 -13.76
C SER A 139 41.77 -12.37 -14.84
N GLY A 140 41.91 -11.95 -16.09
CA GLY A 140 42.36 -12.84 -17.17
C GLY A 140 42.51 -12.15 -18.51
N ASP A 141 43.70 -11.58 -18.74
CA ASP A 141 44.19 -11.16 -20.06
C ASP A 141 44.39 -12.36 -21.01
N VAL A 142 44.19 -12.12 -22.31
CA VAL A 142 44.23 -13.04 -23.48
C VAL A 142 45.69 -13.47 -23.82
N PRO A 143 45.96 -14.59 -24.54
CA PRO A 143 46.12 -14.49 -26.00
C PRO A 143 45.86 -15.77 -26.87
N LEU A 144 45.51 -15.50 -28.13
CA LEU A 144 45.79 -16.14 -29.44
C LEU A 144 45.74 -17.67 -29.68
N ASP A 145 45.00 -18.00 -30.75
CA ASP A 145 45.17 -19.08 -31.73
C ASP A 145 45.01 -20.55 -31.31
N ALA A 146 43.82 -21.09 -31.58
CA ALA A 146 43.65 -22.44 -32.09
C ALA A 146 42.52 -22.45 -33.13
N ARG A 147 42.93 -22.39 -34.40
CA ARG A 147 42.08 -22.48 -35.59
C ARG A 147 41.44 -23.86 -35.75
N LEU A 148 40.41 -23.88 -36.61
CA LEU A 148 39.86 -24.98 -37.41
C LEU A 148 38.73 -25.82 -36.78
N LEU A 149 37.48 -25.54 -37.14
CA LEU A 149 36.80 -26.22 -38.28
C LEU A 149 35.35 -25.72 -38.48
N MET A 150 35.10 -25.28 -39.70
CA MET A 150 33.87 -25.44 -40.50
C MET A 150 32.58 -24.66 -40.17
N LEU A 151 32.30 -23.78 -41.14
CA LEU A 151 31.14 -22.93 -41.43
C LEU A 151 29.77 -23.64 -41.52
N PRO A 152 28.67 -22.85 -41.53
CA PRO A 152 27.29 -23.30 -41.38
C PRO A 152 26.65 -23.69 -42.70
N VAL A 153 25.59 -24.52 -42.66
CA VAL A 153 24.60 -24.61 -43.74
C VAL A 153 23.20 -24.52 -43.16
N SER A 154 22.51 -23.50 -43.65
CA SER A 154 21.12 -23.14 -43.41
C SER A 154 20.15 -24.29 -43.68
N THR A 155 19.10 -24.34 -42.87
CA THR A 155 17.88 -25.10 -43.15
C THR A 155 16.83 -24.16 -43.73
N LEU A 156 16.09 -24.70 -44.70
CA LEU A 156 14.69 -24.42 -45.08
C LEU A 156 14.39 -23.41 -46.20
N LEU A 157 13.84 -24.02 -47.25
CA LEU A 157 12.92 -23.58 -48.31
C LEU A 157 13.50 -22.88 -49.54
#